data_AF-A0A831QYK2-F1
#
_entry.id   AF-A0A831QYK2-F1
#
_cell.length_a   1.000
_cell.length_b   1.000
_cell.length_c   1.000
_cell.angle_alpha   90.00
_cell.angle_beta   90.00
_cell.angle_gamma   90.00
#
_symmetry.space_group_name_H-M   'P 1'
#
loop_
_entity.id
_entity.type
_entity.pdbx_description
1 polymer ?
#
loop_
_entity_poly.entity_id
_entity_poly.type
_entity_poly.pdbx_seq_one_letter_code
_entity_poly.pdbx_strand_id
1 'polypeptide(L)'
;MGAVAIETAVKPVKLNKEKVREGVVAAVRISRRVFGALRQKTVLVSLGLAVLLVASSIGVVVSAHENRELFNSLSQLQTERDRFQAEWSQLLLEQSALGGYGRVEKLAAERFGMVVPGREDIVLVPLMSPLASR
;
A
#
# COMPACT_ATOMS: atom_id res chain seq x y z
N MET A 1 -61.54 -5.52 -24.98
CA MET A 1 -60.34 -4.68 -25.20
C MET A 1 -60.78 -3.23 -25.18
N GLY A 2 -60.62 -2.56 -24.04
CA GLY A 2 -60.97 -1.15 -23.90
C GLY A 2 -59.93 -0.51 -23.00
N ALA A 3 -58.93 0.13 -23.59
CA ALA A 3 -57.96 0.92 -22.87
C ALA A 3 -58.68 2.14 -22.29
N VAL A 4 -58.93 2.12 -20.98
CA VAL A 4 -59.48 3.26 -20.25
C VAL A 4 -58.34 4.26 -20.09
N ALA A 5 -58.33 5.25 -20.97
CA ALA A 5 -57.43 6.39 -20.93
C ALA A 5 -57.61 7.13 -19.60
N ILE A 6 -56.57 7.10 -18.76
CA ILE A 6 -56.45 7.99 -17.60
C ILE A 6 -55.88 9.31 -18.12
N GLU A 7 -56.74 10.18 -18.65
CA GLU A 7 -56.39 11.59 -18.83
C GLU A 7 -56.84 12.35 -17.58
N THR A 8 -55.94 12.47 -16.60
CA THR A 8 -56.12 13.44 -15.52
C THR A 8 -55.98 14.83 -16.12
N ALA A 9 -57.09 15.56 -16.23
CA ALA A 9 -57.10 16.96 -16.66
C ALA A 9 -56.21 17.80 -15.72
N VAL A 10 -55.03 18.17 -16.20
CA VAL A 10 -54.11 19.07 -15.51
C VAL A 10 -54.76 20.45 -15.47
N LYS A 11 -55.28 20.82 -14.30
CA LYS A 11 -55.87 22.13 -14.03
C LYS A 11 -54.81 23.19 -14.36
N PRO A 12 -55.05 24.11 -15.32
CA PRO A 12 -54.04 25.08 -15.70
C PRO A 12 -53.78 26.01 -14.51
N VAL A 13 -52.58 25.93 -13.96
CA VAL A 13 -52.10 26.84 -12.92
C VAL A 13 -52.12 28.24 -13.52
N LYS A 14 -53.15 29.03 -13.18
CA LYS A 14 -53.22 30.44 -13.58
C LYS A 14 -52.11 31.17 -12.84
N LEU A 15 -51.02 31.46 -13.56
CA LEU A 15 -49.93 32.27 -13.06
C LEU A 15 -50.45 33.67 -12.75
N ASN A 16 -50.56 33.97 -11.45
CA ASN A 16 -50.91 35.30 -10.99
C ASN A 16 -49.72 36.25 -11.27
N LYS A 17 -49.96 37.30 -12.07
CA LYS A 17 -48.96 38.33 -12.40
C LYS A 17 -48.33 38.95 -11.16
N GLU A 18 -49.04 39.05 -10.05
CA GLU A 18 -48.48 39.55 -8.79
C GLU A 18 -47.44 38.60 -8.20
N LYS A 19 -47.74 37.30 -8.19
CA LYS A 19 -46.82 36.27 -7.68
C LYS A 19 -45.55 36.14 -8.54
N VAL A 20 -45.70 36.28 -9.85
CA VAL A 20 -44.57 36.34 -10.80
C VAL A 20 -43.73 37.58 -10.54
N ARG A 21 -44.37 38.74 -10.34
CA ARG A 21 -43.69 40.00 -10.06
C ARG A 21 -42.97 39.99 -8.71
N GLU A 22 -43.55 39.39 -7.68
CA GLU A 22 -42.89 39.15 -6.39
C GLU A 22 -41.68 38.22 -6.52
N GLY A 23 -41.81 37.12 -7.26
CA GLY A 23 -40.69 36.20 -7.53
C GLY A 23 -39.53 36.87 -8.28
N VAL A 24 -39.84 37.69 -9.28
CA VAL A 24 -38.85 38.48 -10.01
C VAL A 24 -38.18 39.51 -9.09
N VAL A 25 -38.95 40.20 -8.25
CA VAL A 25 -38.40 41.18 -7.29
C VAL A 25 -37.51 40.49 -6.24
N ALA A 26 -37.90 39.31 -5.77
CA ALA A 26 -37.09 38.50 -4.85
C ALA A 26 -35.77 38.07 -5.52
N ALA A 27 -35.82 37.56 -6.75
CA ALA A 27 -34.64 37.16 -7.52
C ALA A 27 -33.68 38.34 -7.78
N VAL A 28 -34.23 39.50 -8.16
CA VAL A 28 -33.43 40.72 -8.41
C VAL A 28 -32.82 41.27 -7.12
N ARG A 29 -33.53 41.19 -5.98
CA ARG A 29 -33.02 41.62 -4.67
C ARG A 29 -31.90 40.71 -4.17
N ILE A 30 -32.04 39.39 -4.34
CA ILE A 30 -31.01 38.40 -4.02
C ILE A 30 -29.77 38.65 -4.89
N SER A 31 -29.95 38.82 -6.20
CA SER A 31 -28.88 39.18 -7.13
C SER A 31 -28.10 40.42 -6.67
N ARG A 32 -28.77 41.53 -6.35
CA ARG A 32 -28.11 42.77 -5.90
C ARG A 32 -27.39 42.62 -4.56
N ARG A 33 -27.94 41.85 -3.62
CA ARG A 33 -27.26 41.55 -2.33
C ARG A 33 -26.03 40.69 -2.52
N VAL A 34 -26.12 39.67 -3.37
CA VAL A 34 -24.99 38.80 -3.72
C VAL A 34 -23.90 39.60 -4.44
N PHE A 35 -24.26 40.47 -5.39
CA PHE A 35 -23.31 41.34 -6.08
C PHE A 35 -22.64 42.36 -5.15
N GLY A 36 -23.38 42.94 -4.21
CA GLY A 36 -22.83 43.85 -3.21
C GLY A 36 -21.94 43.15 -2.18
N ALA A 37 -22.33 41.95 -1.73
CA ALA A 37 -21.53 41.11 -0.84
C ALA A 37 -20.25 40.62 -1.55
N LEU A 38 -20.32 40.20 -2.81
CA LEU A 38 -19.17 39.83 -3.63
C LEU A 38 -18.18 40.99 -3.82
N ARG A 39 -18.65 42.23 -3.82
CA ARG A 39 -17.79 43.43 -3.90
C ARG A 39 -17.16 43.83 -2.56
N GLN A 40 -17.56 43.20 -1.47
CA GLN A 40 -17.03 43.46 -0.14
C GLN A 40 -15.69 42.73 0.01
N LYS A 41 -14.63 43.44 0.42
CA LYS A 41 -13.27 42.89 0.53
C LYS A 41 -13.21 41.58 1.32
N THR A 42 -14.04 41.44 2.35
CA THR A 42 -14.14 40.25 3.19
C THR A 42 -14.58 39.01 2.42
N VAL A 43 -15.56 39.12 1.52
CA VAL A 43 -16.06 37.97 0.73
C VAL A 43 -15.02 37.53 -0.30
N LEU A 44 -14.28 38.47 -0.90
CA LEU A 44 -13.16 38.14 -1.79
C LEU A 44 -12.06 37.38 -1.06
N VAL A 45 -11.73 37.78 0.17
CA VAL A 45 -10.75 37.06 1.01
C VAL A 45 -11.25 35.67 1.36
N SER A 46 -12.50 35.52 1.81
CA SER A 46 -13.09 34.22 2.11
C SER A 46 -13.16 33.30 0.89
N LEU A 47 -13.52 33.84 -0.28
CA LEU A 47 -13.54 33.07 -1.54
C LEU A 47 -12.13 32.64 -1.94
N GLY A 48 -11.14 33.53 -1.82
CA GLY A 48 -9.73 33.21 -2.06
C GLY A 48 -9.24 32.08 -1.17
N LEU A 49 -9.54 32.13 0.13
CA LEU A 49 -9.21 31.06 1.08
C LEU A 49 -9.91 29.74 0.74
N ALA A 50 -11.18 29.79 0.32
CA ALA A 50 -11.90 28.59 -0.10
C ALA A 50 -11.26 27.95 -1.34
N VAL A 51 -10.90 28.74 -2.35
CA VAL A 51 -10.19 28.26 -3.54
C VAL A 51 -8.83 27.68 -3.16
N LEU A 52 -8.10 28.33 -2.26
CA LEU A 52 -6.79 27.87 -1.79
C LEU A 52 -6.89 26.53 -1.03
N LEU A 53 -7.93 26.36 -0.22
CA LEU A 53 -8.24 25.08 0.44
C LEU A 53 -8.57 23.98 -0.57
N VAL A 54 -9.38 24.28 -1.60
CA VAL A 54 -9.70 23.32 -2.66
C VAL A 54 -8.43 22.94 -3.42
N ALA A 55 -7.61 23.90 -3.82
CA ALA A 55 -6.34 23.65 -4.48
C ALA A 55 -5.39 22.79 -3.62
N SER A 56 -5.29 23.10 -2.32
CA SER A 56 -4.53 22.30 -1.37
C SER A 56 -5.06 20.86 -1.27
N SER A 57 -6.39 20.68 -1.20
CA SER A 57 -7.00 19.35 -1.14
C SER A 57 -6.71 18.52 -2.38
N ILE A 58 -6.75 19.12 -3.57
CA ILE A 58 -6.41 18.45 -4.82
C ILE A 58 -4.93 18.07 -4.81
N GLY A 59 -4.04 18.97 -4.36
CA GLY A 59 -2.61 18.68 -4.22
C GLY A 59 -2.32 17.50 -3.30
N VAL A 60 -3.01 17.40 -2.17
CA VAL A 60 -2.88 16.26 -1.25
C VAL A 60 -3.33 14.95 -1.92
N VAL A 61 -4.45 14.97 -2.65
CA VAL A 61 -4.95 13.78 -3.35
C VAL A 61 -3.97 13.32 -4.45
N VAL A 62 -3.40 14.25 -5.21
CA VAL A 62 -2.39 13.93 -6.24
C VAL A 62 -1.15 13.34 -5.59
N SER A 63 -0.64 13.94 -4.51
CA SER A 63 0.51 13.40 -3.78
C SER A 63 0.23 12.00 -3.22
N ALA A 64 -0.97 11.75 -2.70
CA ALA A 64 -1.37 10.42 -2.24
C ALA A 64 -1.45 9.39 -3.39
N HIS A 65 -1.85 9.83 -4.59
CA HIS A 65 -1.89 8.98 -5.78
C HIS A 65 -0.49 8.58 -6.24
N GLU A 66 0.42 9.55 -6.39
CA GLU A 66 1.83 9.28 -6.74
C GLU A 66 2.49 8.36 -5.70
N ASN A 67 2.23 8.60 -4.41
CA ASN A 67 2.76 7.76 -3.35
C ASN A 67 2.25 6.31 -3.46
N ARG A 68 0.98 6.11 -3.85
CA ARG A 68 0.44 4.75 -4.09
C ARG A 68 1.11 4.06 -5.28
N GLU A 69 1.40 4.78 -6.36
CA GLU A 69 2.11 4.20 -7.51
C GLU A 69 3.54 3.80 -7.16
N LEU A 70 4.29 4.70 -6.50
CA LEU A 70 5.64 4.43 -6.01
C LEU A 70 5.66 3.25 -5.05
N PHE A 71 4.70 3.19 -4.12
CA PHE A 71 4.57 2.09 -3.18
C PHE A 71 4.26 0.76 -3.87
N ASN A 72 3.44 0.77 -4.92
CA ASN A 72 3.15 -0.45 -5.68
C ASN A 72 4.41 -1.01 -6.35
N SER A 73 5.20 -0.15 -7.00
CA SER A 73 6.49 -0.55 -7.60
C SER A 73 7.46 -1.10 -6.55
N LEU A 74 7.55 -0.43 -5.39
CA LEU A 74 8.38 -0.89 -4.28
C LEU A 74 7.92 -2.25 -3.74
N SER A 75 6.61 -2.44 -3.58
CA SER A 75 6.00 -3.67 -3.11
C SER A 75 6.27 -4.85 -4.06
N GLN A 76 6.25 -4.62 -5.38
CA GLN A 76 6.61 -5.63 -6.37
C GLN A 76 8.06 -6.08 -6.23
N LEU A 77 9.01 -5.14 -6.14
CA LEU A 77 10.42 -5.45 -5.94
C LEU A 77 10.66 -6.18 -4.61
N GLN A 78 9.97 -5.78 -3.54
CA GLN A 78 10.04 -6.49 -2.25
C GLN A 78 9.52 -7.92 -2.37
N THR A 79 8.41 -8.13 -3.06
CA THR A 79 7.86 -9.47 -3.28
C THR A 79 8.84 -10.36 -4.03
N GLU A 80 9.51 -9.83 -5.06
CA GLU A 80 10.51 -10.57 -5.81
C GLU A 80 11.75 -10.90 -4.97
N ARG A 81 12.23 -9.94 -4.19
CA ARG A 81 13.31 -10.17 -3.21
C ARG A 81 12.93 -11.27 -2.22
N ASP A 82 11.71 -11.23 -1.69
CA ASP A 82 11.24 -12.20 -0.71
C ASP A 82 11.12 -13.60 -1.32
N ARG A 83 10.74 -13.70 -2.60
CA ARG A 83 10.78 -14.97 -3.35
C ARG A 83 12.19 -15.54 -3.40
N PHE A 84 13.18 -14.73 -3.81
CA PHE A 84 14.57 -15.18 -3.86
C PHE A 84 15.13 -15.55 -2.48
N GLN A 85 14.76 -14.80 -1.43
CA GLN A 85 15.14 -15.10 -0.05
C GLN A 85 14.58 -16.47 0.39
N ALA A 86 13.34 -16.78 0.01
CA ALA A 86 12.72 -18.08 0.30
C ALA A 86 13.43 -19.22 -0.45
N GLU A 87 13.69 -19.04 -1.75
CA GLU A 87 14.45 -20.01 -2.56
C GLU A 87 15.85 -20.25 -1.98
N TRP A 88 16.56 -19.18 -1.62
CA TRP A 88 17.88 -19.27 -0.99
C TRP A 88 17.83 -20.01 0.35
N SER A 89 16.84 -19.72 1.18
CA SER A 89 16.65 -20.40 2.46
C SER A 89 16.41 -21.90 2.27
N GLN A 90 15.62 -22.28 1.27
CA GLN A 90 15.40 -23.67 0.91
C GLN A 90 16.69 -24.33 0.43
N LEU A 91 17.43 -23.70 -0.49
CA LEU A 91 18.71 -24.23 -0.99
C LEU A 91 19.73 -24.40 0.12
N LEU A 92 19.76 -23.49 1.10
CA LEU A 92 20.66 -23.59 2.24
C LEU A 92 20.30 -24.79 3.13
N LEU A 93 19.01 -25.07 3.31
CA LEU A 93 18.55 -26.26 4.04
C LEU A 93 18.91 -27.54 3.28
N GLU A 94 18.71 -27.57 1.96
CA GLU A 94 19.11 -28.68 1.10
C GLU A 94 20.64 -28.91 1.16
N GLN A 95 21.43 -27.84 1.09
CA GLN A 95 22.88 -27.93 1.20
C GLN A 95 23.33 -28.36 2.60
N SER A 96 22.68 -27.90 3.66
CA SER A 96 22.98 -28.34 5.02
C SER A 96 22.66 -29.82 5.21
N ALA A 97 21.57 -30.30 4.61
CA ALA A 97 21.20 -31.72 4.62
C ALA A 97 22.17 -32.59 3.79
N LEU A 98 22.71 -32.07 2.68
CA LEU A 98 23.63 -32.80 1.80
C LEU A 98 25.12 -32.68 2.21
N GLY A 99 25.48 -31.61 2.93
CA GLY A 99 26.84 -31.28 3.34
C GLY A 99 27.22 -31.81 4.73
N GLY A 100 26.25 -32.24 5.53
CA GLY A 100 26.49 -32.79 6.86
C GLY A 100 27.09 -34.20 6.82
N TYR A 101 28.42 -34.29 6.70
CA TYR A 101 29.29 -35.43 7.00
C TYR A 101 29.08 -36.74 6.22
N GLY A 102 27.85 -37.14 5.89
CA GLY A 102 27.53 -38.44 5.30
C GLY A 102 28.11 -38.66 3.90
N ARG A 103 28.25 -37.60 3.08
CA ARG A 103 28.89 -37.75 1.75
C ARG A 103 30.41 -37.91 1.85
N VAL A 104 31.05 -37.20 2.77
CA VAL A 104 32.50 -37.31 3.02
C VAL A 104 32.81 -38.66 3.66
N GLU A 105 32.00 -39.08 4.64
CA GLU A 105 32.10 -40.38 5.31
C GLU A 105 31.89 -41.54 4.33
N LYS A 106 30.85 -41.49 3.49
CA LYS A 106 30.65 -42.50 2.43
C LYS A 106 31.82 -42.56 1.47
N LEU A 107 32.30 -41.41 0.98
CA LEU A 107 33.40 -41.40 0.02
C LEU A 107 34.71 -41.89 0.67
N ALA A 108 34.93 -41.58 1.95
CA ALA A 108 36.08 -42.07 2.71
C ALA A 108 36.01 -43.58 2.96
N ALA A 109 34.83 -44.11 3.29
CA ALA A 109 34.60 -45.53 3.44
C ALA A 109 34.75 -46.29 2.10
N GLU A 110 34.18 -45.78 1.00
CA GLU A 110 34.20 -46.45 -0.30
C GLU A 110 35.56 -46.36 -1.00
N ARG A 111 36.23 -45.19 -1.01
CA ARG A 111 37.52 -45.01 -1.71
C ARG A 111 38.74 -45.41 -0.89
N PHE A 112 38.69 -45.19 0.42
CA PHE A 112 39.85 -45.40 1.29
C PHE A 112 39.66 -46.54 2.28
N GLY A 113 38.50 -47.23 2.27
CA GLY A 113 38.21 -48.31 3.21
C GLY A 113 38.17 -47.85 4.66
N MET A 114 38.01 -46.54 4.91
CA MET A 114 38.05 -45.98 6.26
C MET A 114 36.81 -46.43 7.04
N VAL A 115 37.05 -46.96 8.24
CA VAL A 115 36.02 -47.33 9.21
C VAL A 115 36.15 -46.42 10.43
N VAL A 116 35.04 -46.15 11.11
CA VAL A 116 35.06 -45.39 12.36
C VAL A 116 35.75 -46.25 13.43
N PRO A 117 36.87 -45.80 14.02
CA PRO A 117 37.64 -46.61 14.96
C PRO A 117 36.84 -46.91 16.23
N GLY A 118 36.99 -48.14 16.75
CA GLY A 118 36.38 -48.57 18.00
C GLY A 118 37.03 -47.89 19.22
N ARG A 119 36.43 -48.04 20.41
CA ARG A 119 37.00 -47.46 21.65
C ARG A 119 38.39 -48.01 21.96
N GLU A 120 38.65 -49.23 21.52
CA GLU A 120 39.91 -49.97 21.62
C GLU A 120 41.03 -49.44 20.71
N ASP A 121 40.70 -48.73 19.63
CA ASP A 121 41.67 -48.24 18.64
C ASP A 121 42.15 -46.80 18.92
N ILE A 122 41.61 -46.15 19.95
CA ILE A 122 41.90 -44.76 20.30
C ILE A 122 43.05 -44.72 21.32
N VAL A 123 44.25 -44.33 20.86
CA VAL A 123 45.41 -44.11 21.73
C VAL A 123 45.51 -42.62 22.09
N LEU A 124 45.31 -42.30 23.37
CA LEU A 124 45.53 -40.96 23.92
C LEU A 124 47.03 -40.71 24.06
N VAL A 125 47.60 -39.85 23.22
CA VAL A 125 48.98 -39.41 23.37
C VAL A 125 49.03 -38.30 24.44
N PRO A 126 49.70 -38.50 25.59
CA PRO A 126 49.84 -37.45 26.58
C PRO A 126 50.67 -36.32 26.00
N LEU A 127 50.11 -35.10 26.03
CA LEU A 127 50.85 -33.89 25.67
C LEU A 127 52.08 -33.81 26.57
N MET A 128 53.26 -33.87 25.97
CA MET A 128 54.55 -33.77 26.63
C MET A 128 54.51 -32.59 27.60
N SER A 129 54.41 -32.87 28.90
CA SER A 129 54.55 -31.84 29.91
C SER A 129 55.98 -31.31 29.82
N PRO A 130 56.20 -29.99 29.75
CA PRO A 130 57.55 -29.45 29.74
C PRO A 130 58.20 -29.88 31.05
N LEU A 131 59.36 -30.54 30.94
CA LEU A 131 60.19 -30.89 32.06
C LEU A 131 60.44 -29.62 32.87
N ALA A 132 59.85 -29.56 34.07
CA ALA A 132 60.26 -28.62 35.10
C ALA A 132 61.69 -29.00 35.51
N SER A 133 62.70 -28.44 34.83
CA SER A 133 64.09 -28.49 35.27
C SER A 133 64.38 -27.29 36.15
N ARG A 134 64.62 -27.60 37.42
CA ARG A 134 65.22 -26.81 38.50
C ARG A 134 66.15 -25.68 38.08
#